data_AF-A0A956EB51-F1
#
_entry.id   AF-A0A956EB51-F1
#
_cell.length_a   1.000
_cell.length_b   1.000
_cell.length_c   1.000
_cell.angle_alpha   90.00
_cell.angle_beta   90.00
_cell.angle_gamma   90.00
#
_symmetry.space_group_name_H-M   'P 1'
#
loop_
_entity.id
_entity.type
_entity.pdbx_description
1 polymer ?
#
loop_
_entity_poly.entity_id
_entity_poly.type
_entity_poly.pdbx_seq_one_letter_code
_entity_poly.pdbx_strand_id
1 'polypeptide(L)'
;MTACWGGGALARALPALLLGLLGCGRTEAPAPVRGATPAPSEEAVLDAPRVACQQRKASLLDTSVASGSPLNHELRSQVLGRARGEPGVWLRQPQRAPLGDLPESLRKALGKAGEAEPDDPKVWTRRRISSLLRAFPQEKKGLRRLLLREGYLYSASPLVALALTYELKLESLFDEESLILRRGAERYIVESKGSGRARHYEYRSGTLDGQRAELLFGDWVGVNEPPASLVLDFKPLGDEYGADRVKLERLTADGTLARLRVAGEWFEAVLDHDTAGRVSVRCLDEDPERREEAARLRERGAWRRSALTHLREAVDAMLSDGLRFDRPRGVEGPDRDGELRPVWYSAYRFGQSYFRVDEASYPVFDPDGTPTPPQVCVDFVLESFERASGTWFSPRGSTRERKAGGLDFNQYGIKNRRGVLALEDFGFAHPELFDGVRFKDEERVPFAKRQEFFGYLEAHADDFAPGDILAIRGVKADGRVHQHAILLERTDPLSGFPYGLADQMSRPRRRTFEGIMAEAPRRSLYFRLRLRPEVLAKLTVSDPTTRTASAAP
;
A
#
# COMPACT_ATOMS: atom_id res chain seq x y z
N MET A 1 13.78 -47.29 -13.25
CA MET A 1 13.98 -47.74 -14.64
C MET A 1 14.48 -46.56 -15.44
N THR A 2 15.69 -46.71 -15.95
CA THR A 2 16.51 -45.79 -16.75
C THR A 2 15.94 -45.59 -18.15
N ALA A 3 15.98 -44.35 -18.67
CA ALA A 3 16.07 -44.12 -20.12
C ALA A 3 16.66 -42.72 -20.41
N CYS A 4 17.83 -42.75 -21.06
CA CYS A 4 18.59 -41.63 -21.61
C CYS A 4 18.11 -41.25 -23.02
N TRP A 5 18.07 -39.96 -23.35
CA TRP A 5 18.15 -39.41 -24.72
C TRP A 5 19.02 -38.14 -24.61
N GLY A 6 20.25 -38.06 -25.13
CA GLY A 6 20.64 -37.91 -26.54
C GLY A 6 20.60 -36.41 -26.89
N GLY A 7 21.67 -35.64 -27.04
CA GLY A 7 22.94 -35.91 -27.72
C GLY A 7 22.87 -35.31 -29.14
N GLY A 8 23.35 -34.07 -29.33
CA GLY A 8 23.32 -33.41 -30.65
C GLY A 8 24.17 -32.15 -30.68
N ALA A 9 25.47 -32.31 -30.95
CA ALA A 9 26.42 -31.25 -31.24
C ALA A 9 26.36 -30.87 -32.73
N LEU A 10 26.44 -29.57 -33.05
CA LEU A 10 26.73 -29.09 -34.39
C LEU A 10 27.76 -27.96 -34.31
N ALA A 11 28.99 -28.35 -34.66
CA ALA A 11 30.11 -27.47 -34.90
C ALA A 11 29.94 -26.78 -36.27
N ARG A 12 30.30 -25.49 -36.34
CA ARG A 12 30.68 -24.83 -37.60
C ARG A 12 31.93 -24.00 -37.37
N ALA A 13 33.03 -24.49 -37.95
CA ALA A 13 34.27 -23.78 -38.18
C ALA A 13 34.17 -22.94 -39.46
N LEU A 14 34.91 -21.83 -39.51
CA LEU A 14 35.34 -21.07 -40.70
C LEU A 14 36.59 -20.24 -40.29
N PRO A 15 37.47 -19.82 -41.23
CA PRO A 15 38.90 -20.06 -41.15
C PRO A 15 39.74 -18.78 -41.05
N ALA A 16 41.03 -18.99 -40.75
CA ALA A 16 42.12 -18.01 -40.77
C ALA A 16 42.64 -17.70 -42.18
N LEU A 17 43.23 -16.49 -42.36
CA LEU A 17 44.39 -16.06 -43.20
C LEU A 17 44.30 -14.52 -43.31
N LEU A 18 45.31 -13.65 -43.17
CA LEU A 18 46.68 -13.51 -43.72
C LEU A 18 47.46 -12.53 -42.78
N LEU A 19 48.69 -12.75 -42.30
CA LEU A 19 50.03 -12.74 -42.92
C LEU A 19 50.42 -11.49 -43.75
N GLY A 20 51.40 -10.74 -43.23
CA GLY A 20 52.47 -10.12 -44.01
C GLY A 20 52.69 -8.61 -43.81
N LEU A 21 53.77 -8.22 -43.13
CA LEU A 21 54.98 -7.66 -43.76
C LEU A 21 56.01 -7.21 -42.71
N LEU A 22 57.21 -7.79 -42.83
CA LEU A 22 58.44 -7.40 -42.16
C LEU A 22 59.06 -6.22 -42.92
N GLY A 23 59.36 -5.14 -42.21
CA GLY A 23 60.16 -4.02 -42.71
C GLY A 23 61.37 -3.79 -41.80
N CYS A 24 62.57 -4.13 -42.28
CA CYS A 24 63.84 -3.81 -41.65
C CYS A 24 64.16 -2.32 -41.83
N GLY A 25 64.31 -1.59 -40.72
CA GLY A 25 64.80 -0.21 -40.68
C GLY A 25 65.93 -0.07 -39.66
N ARG A 26 67.11 0.34 -40.13
CA ARG A 26 68.35 0.52 -39.38
C ARG A 26 68.28 1.70 -38.40
N THR A 27 68.71 1.42 -37.17
CA THR A 27 69.57 2.24 -36.26
C THR A 27 69.60 3.75 -36.43
N GLU A 28 69.04 4.44 -35.45
CA GLU A 28 69.55 5.74 -34.97
C GLU A 28 69.45 5.73 -33.43
N ALA A 29 70.55 6.01 -32.75
CA ALA A 29 70.63 5.96 -31.29
C ALA A 29 69.95 7.20 -30.68
N PRO A 30 68.88 7.05 -29.87
CA PRO A 30 68.36 8.17 -29.11
C PRO A 30 69.28 8.46 -27.93
N ALA A 31 69.60 9.75 -27.77
CA ALA A 31 70.32 10.32 -26.64
C ALA A 31 69.74 9.86 -25.28
N PRO A 32 70.53 9.88 -24.18
CA PRO A 32 70.04 9.55 -22.85
C PRO A 32 68.88 10.47 -22.48
N VAL A 33 67.65 9.92 -22.54
CA VAL A 33 66.45 10.54 -22.01
C VAL A 33 66.65 10.62 -20.50
N ARG A 34 66.80 11.85 -19.99
CA ARG A 34 66.71 12.18 -18.56
C ARG A 34 65.51 11.44 -17.99
N GLY A 35 65.74 10.67 -16.93
CA GLY A 35 64.71 9.87 -16.26
C GLY A 35 63.42 10.65 -16.14
N ALA A 36 62.39 10.19 -16.86
CA ALA A 36 61.04 10.62 -16.60
C ALA A 36 60.76 10.24 -15.15
N THR A 37 60.59 11.26 -14.31
CA THR A 37 59.99 11.12 -12.99
C THR A 37 58.77 10.23 -13.19
N PRO A 38 58.61 9.13 -12.43
CA PRO A 38 57.38 8.36 -12.48
C PRO A 38 56.24 9.35 -12.31
N ALA A 39 55.31 9.36 -13.28
CA ALA A 39 54.06 10.06 -13.11
C ALA A 39 53.53 9.66 -11.73
N PRO A 40 53.10 10.61 -10.88
CA PRO A 40 52.54 10.27 -9.58
C PRO A 40 51.53 9.17 -9.83
N SER A 41 51.78 8.01 -9.21
CA SER A 41 50.82 6.92 -9.15
C SER A 41 49.47 7.55 -8.89
N GLU A 42 48.46 7.26 -9.72
CA GLU A 42 47.06 7.63 -9.51
C GLU A 42 46.73 7.41 -8.04
N GLU A 43 46.91 8.47 -7.27
CA GLU A 43 46.71 8.49 -5.85
C GLU A 43 45.20 8.42 -5.77
N ALA A 44 44.70 7.25 -5.37
CA ALA A 44 43.27 6.97 -5.30
C ALA A 44 42.59 8.18 -4.67
N VAL A 45 41.94 9.00 -5.50
CA VAL A 45 41.20 10.17 -5.04
C VAL A 45 40.11 9.56 -4.16
N LEU A 46 40.35 9.61 -2.85
CA LEU A 46 39.46 8.99 -1.87
C LEU A 46 38.08 9.56 -2.14
N ASP A 47 37.14 8.68 -2.49
CA ASP A 47 35.75 9.00 -2.75
C ASP A 47 35.12 9.54 -1.47
N ALA A 48 35.27 10.85 -1.22
CA ALA A 48 34.91 11.50 0.04
C ALA A 48 33.44 11.22 0.45
N PRO A 49 32.46 11.22 -0.48
CA PRO A 49 31.11 10.75 -0.18
C PRO A 49 31.04 9.32 0.39
N ARG A 50 31.78 8.38 -0.19
CA ARG A 50 31.83 6.99 0.31
C ARG A 50 32.53 6.91 1.66
N VAL A 51 33.65 7.62 1.84
CA VAL A 51 34.34 7.67 3.14
C VAL A 51 33.42 8.19 4.24
N ALA A 52 32.68 9.28 3.98
CA ALA A 52 31.70 9.81 4.93
C ALA A 52 30.56 8.81 5.21
N CYS A 53 30.11 8.07 4.18
CA CYS A 53 29.10 7.03 4.35
C CYS A 53 29.61 5.87 5.23
N GLN A 54 30.84 5.43 5.00
CA GLN A 54 31.50 4.38 5.77
C GLN A 54 31.71 4.77 7.23
N GLN A 55 32.08 6.03 7.49
CA GLN A 55 32.17 6.56 8.85
C GLN A 55 30.82 6.52 9.56
N ARG A 56 29.75 6.93 8.87
CA ARG A 56 28.38 6.83 9.43
C ARG A 56 27.98 5.38 9.66
N LYS A 57 28.25 4.47 8.72
CA LYS A 57 28.01 3.03 8.87
C LYS A 57 28.74 2.46 10.08
N ALA A 58 30.02 2.78 10.24
CA ALA A 58 30.83 2.38 11.41
C ALA A 58 30.21 2.89 12.73
N SER A 59 29.80 4.16 12.79
CA SER A 59 29.13 4.70 13.98
C SER A 59 27.84 3.94 14.35
N LEU A 60 27.07 3.52 13.36
CA LEU A 60 25.84 2.74 13.59
C LEU A 60 26.13 1.29 14.00
N LEU A 61 27.22 0.70 13.52
CA LEU A 61 27.69 -0.61 13.97
C LEU A 61 28.09 -0.57 15.45
N ASP A 62 28.68 0.53 15.91
CA ASP A 62 29.07 0.74 17.30
C ASP A 62 27.88 1.13 18.22
N THR A 63 26.77 1.61 17.64
CA THR A 63 25.56 1.98 18.37
C THR A 63 24.74 0.75 18.76
N SER A 64 24.21 0.69 19.97
CA SER A 64 23.35 -0.41 20.46
C SER A 64 22.17 -0.68 19.52
N VAL A 65 21.94 -1.98 19.23
CA VAL A 65 20.79 -2.43 18.43
C VAL A 65 19.50 -2.10 19.18
N ALA A 66 18.54 -1.49 18.49
CA ALA A 66 17.21 -1.26 19.03
C ALA A 66 16.50 -2.61 19.23
N SER A 67 15.80 -2.79 20.34
CA SER A 67 15.13 -4.07 20.67
C SER A 67 14.08 -4.51 19.65
N GLY A 68 13.56 -3.57 18.87
CA GLY A 68 12.54 -3.84 17.87
C GLY A 68 11.18 -4.27 18.46
N SER A 69 10.36 -4.88 17.62
CA SER A 69 9.25 -5.72 18.05
C SER A 69 9.34 -7.08 17.34
N PRO A 70 10.07 -8.05 17.91
CA PRO A 70 10.37 -9.31 17.22
C PRO A 70 9.12 -10.09 16.81
N LEU A 71 8.15 -10.24 17.71
CA LEU A 71 6.90 -10.95 17.42
C LEU A 71 6.04 -10.25 16.36
N ASN A 72 5.99 -8.92 16.37
CA ASN A 72 5.27 -8.18 15.33
C ASN A 72 5.98 -8.30 13.97
N HIS A 73 7.31 -8.38 13.96
CA HIS A 73 8.09 -8.59 12.76
C HIS A 73 7.89 -10.00 12.20
N GLU A 74 7.95 -11.03 13.04
CA GLU A 74 7.69 -12.43 12.67
C GLU A 74 6.26 -12.63 12.12
N LEU A 75 5.27 -11.96 12.74
CA LEU A 75 3.86 -12.07 12.35
C LEU A 75 3.39 -10.92 11.45
N ARG A 76 4.32 -10.20 10.81
CA ARG A 76 4.04 -8.95 10.10
C ARG A 76 2.98 -9.11 9.01
N SER A 77 3.11 -10.13 8.16
CA SER A 77 2.14 -10.43 7.09
C SER A 77 0.74 -10.69 7.65
N GLN A 78 0.65 -11.39 8.79
CA GLN A 78 -0.63 -11.64 9.46
C GLN A 78 -1.23 -10.40 10.10
N VAL A 79 -0.42 -9.51 10.69
CA VAL A 79 -0.90 -8.24 11.24
C VAL A 79 -1.44 -7.36 10.11
N LEU A 80 -0.64 -7.13 9.07
CA LEU A 80 -1.02 -6.30 7.90
C LEU A 80 -2.21 -6.89 7.13
N GLY A 81 -2.29 -8.22 7.03
CA GLY A 81 -3.39 -8.91 6.38
C GLY A 81 -4.72 -8.84 7.14
N ARG A 82 -4.70 -8.45 8.42
CA ARG A 82 -5.89 -8.46 9.30
C ARG A 82 -6.27 -7.07 9.81
N ALA A 83 -5.35 -6.40 10.47
CA ALA A 83 -5.57 -5.12 11.11
C ALA A 83 -5.24 -3.98 10.13
N ARG A 84 -6.17 -3.03 10.00
CA ARG A 84 -5.93 -1.85 9.14
C ARG A 84 -4.87 -0.97 9.79
N GLY A 85 -3.86 -0.58 9.03
CA GLY A 85 -2.76 0.25 9.50
C GLY A 85 -1.69 0.43 8.43
N GLU A 86 -0.76 1.34 8.68
CA GLU A 86 0.40 1.53 7.82
C GLU A 86 1.55 0.60 8.25
N PRO A 87 2.30 0.03 7.30
CA PRO A 87 3.48 -0.75 7.60
C PRO A 87 4.52 0.16 8.25
N GLY A 88 4.85 -0.14 9.50
CA GLY A 88 5.93 0.53 10.22
C GLY A 88 6.88 -0.47 10.86
N VAL A 89 8.09 -0.03 11.17
CA VAL A 89 9.06 -0.79 11.96
C VAL A 89 9.17 -0.18 13.33
N TRP A 90 8.98 -0.98 14.37
CA TRP A 90 9.08 -0.51 15.75
C TRP A 90 10.54 -0.45 16.17
N LEU A 91 11.01 0.68 16.71
CA LEU A 91 12.31 0.77 17.39
C LEU A 91 12.34 -0.07 18.67
N ARG A 92 11.21 -0.08 19.38
CA ARG A 92 10.94 -0.97 20.50
C ARG A 92 9.44 -1.19 20.62
N GLN A 93 9.04 -2.26 21.30
CA GLN A 93 7.65 -2.45 21.68
C GLN A 93 7.18 -1.28 22.60
N PRO A 94 6.01 -0.67 22.33
CA PRO A 94 5.46 0.33 23.22
C PRO A 94 4.97 -0.32 24.52
N GLN A 95 5.19 0.39 25.63
CA GLN A 95 4.93 -0.09 26.98
C GLN A 95 3.47 0.12 27.37
N ARG A 96 2.94 -0.83 28.15
CA ARG A 96 1.63 -0.70 28.77
C ARG A 96 1.73 0.16 30.02
N ALA A 97 0.69 0.96 30.30
CA ALA A 97 0.57 1.60 31.60
C ALA A 97 0.47 0.53 32.71
N PRO A 98 1.15 0.73 33.87
CA PRO A 98 0.96 -0.14 35.03
C PRO A 98 -0.51 -0.29 35.39
N LEU A 99 -0.94 -1.51 35.73
CA LEU A 99 -2.33 -1.76 36.12
C LEU A 99 -2.76 -0.92 37.32
N GLY A 100 -1.85 -0.63 38.24
CA GLY A 100 -2.10 0.22 39.41
C GLY A 100 -2.53 1.65 39.06
N ASP A 101 -2.20 2.13 37.85
CA ASP A 101 -2.54 3.46 37.37
C ASP A 101 -3.94 3.54 36.75
N LEU A 102 -4.68 2.42 36.73
CA LEU A 102 -6.05 2.33 36.24
C LEU A 102 -7.06 2.60 37.37
N PRO A 103 -8.21 3.24 37.04
CA PRO A 103 -9.34 3.36 37.96
C PRO A 103 -9.72 2.02 38.59
N GLU A 104 -10.09 2.03 39.87
CA GLU A 104 -10.45 0.82 40.61
C GLU A 104 -11.62 0.06 39.95
N SER A 105 -12.58 0.79 39.38
CA SER A 105 -13.70 0.27 38.60
C SER A 105 -13.23 -0.63 37.45
N LEU A 106 -12.28 -0.14 36.65
CA LEU A 106 -11.68 -0.88 35.53
C LEU A 106 -10.81 -2.04 36.02
N ARG A 107 -10.01 -1.87 37.07
CA ARG A 107 -9.20 -2.96 37.65
C ARG A 107 -10.08 -4.13 38.10
N LYS A 108 -11.18 -3.85 38.81
CA LYS A 108 -12.15 -4.86 39.22
C LYS A 108 -12.80 -5.57 38.02
N ALA A 109 -13.17 -4.82 36.98
CA ALA A 109 -13.77 -5.39 35.78
C ALA A 109 -12.81 -6.26 34.97
N LEU A 110 -11.52 -5.97 35.01
CA LEU A 110 -10.49 -6.81 34.41
C LEU A 110 -10.31 -8.12 35.19
N GLY A 111 -10.39 -8.07 36.52
CA GLY A 111 -10.18 -9.23 37.39
C GLY A 111 -8.86 -9.94 37.06
N LYS A 112 -8.86 -11.27 37.07
CA LYS A 112 -7.69 -12.10 36.69
C LYS A 112 -7.20 -11.85 35.25
N ALA A 113 -8.06 -11.36 34.37
CA ALA A 113 -7.65 -11.05 33.00
C ALA A 113 -6.90 -9.72 32.88
N GLY A 114 -6.87 -8.90 33.94
CA GLY A 114 -5.95 -7.76 34.02
C GLY A 114 -4.50 -8.21 34.09
N GLU A 115 -4.26 -9.32 34.79
CA GLU A 115 -2.95 -9.97 34.99
C GLU A 115 -2.49 -10.78 33.77
N ALA A 116 -3.40 -11.09 32.84
CA ALA A 116 -3.06 -11.82 31.63
C ALA A 116 -2.22 -11.00 30.66
N GLU A 117 -1.45 -11.70 29.82
CA GLU A 117 -0.65 -11.10 28.76
C GLU A 117 -1.51 -10.20 27.86
N PRO A 118 -1.10 -8.94 27.60
CA PRO A 118 -1.89 -7.97 26.85
C PRO A 118 -2.06 -8.33 25.37
N ASP A 119 -1.34 -9.36 24.91
CA ASP A 119 -1.40 -9.90 23.56
C ASP A 119 -2.11 -11.27 23.49
N ASP A 120 -2.67 -11.79 24.60
CA ASP A 120 -3.43 -13.05 24.58
C ASP A 120 -4.79 -12.89 23.87
N PRO A 121 -4.98 -13.52 22.69
CA PRO A 121 -6.23 -13.42 21.93
C PRO A 121 -7.43 -14.10 22.60
N LYS A 122 -7.21 -14.99 23.57
CA LYS A 122 -8.31 -15.61 24.35
C LYS A 122 -8.90 -14.62 25.34
N VAL A 123 -8.09 -13.67 25.81
CA VAL A 123 -8.51 -12.64 26.75
C VAL A 123 -9.04 -11.43 25.98
N TRP A 124 -8.23 -10.87 25.09
CA TRP A 124 -8.50 -9.61 24.39
C TRP A 124 -9.30 -9.82 23.10
N THR A 125 -10.48 -10.43 23.25
CA THR A 125 -11.42 -10.61 22.15
C THR A 125 -12.18 -9.33 21.81
N ARG A 126 -12.72 -9.25 20.59
CA ARG A 126 -13.64 -8.18 20.15
C ARG A 126 -14.79 -7.98 21.13
N ARG A 127 -15.45 -9.07 21.54
CA ARG A 127 -16.57 -9.02 22.49
C ARG A 127 -16.15 -8.40 23.83
N ARG A 128 -14.96 -8.74 24.34
CA ARG A 128 -14.46 -8.19 25.60
C ARG A 128 -14.18 -6.69 25.49
N ILE A 129 -13.44 -6.28 24.46
CA ILE A 129 -13.15 -4.86 24.21
C ILE A 129 -14.45 -4.06 24.09
N SER A 130 -15.38 -4.52 23.25
CA SER A 130 -16.71 -3.91 23.10
C SER A 130 -17.51 -3.83 24.41
N SER A 131 -17.38 -4.84 25.27
CA SER A 131 -18.04 -4.85 26.59
C SER A 131 -17.41 -3.84 27.55
N LEU A 132 -16.08 -3.69 27.55
CA LEU A 132 -15.40 -2.66 28.33
C LEU A 132 -15.80 -1.24 27.90
N LEU A 133 -15.80 -0.97 26.59
CA LEU A 133 -16.21 0.34 26.07
C LEU A 133 -17.66 0.70 26.45
N ARG A 134 -18.57 -0.27 26.45
CA ARG A 134 -19.98 -0.06 26.82
C ARG A 134 -20.20 0.05 28.32
N ALA A 135 -19.44 -0.68 29.13
CA ALA A 135 -19.58 -0.67 30.58
C ALA A 135 -18.97 0.58 31.22
N PHE A 136 -17.95 1.16 30.59
CA PHE A 136 -17.18 2.28 31.14
C PHE A 136 -17.10 3.49 30.21
N PRO A 137 -18.24 3.99 29.65
CA PRO A 137 -18.22 5.08 28.66
C PRO A 137 -17.69 6.41 29.21
N GLN A 138 -17.75 6.59 30.55
CA GLN A 138 -17.27 7.79 31.25
C GLN A 138 -15.79 7.69 31.69
N GLU A 139 -15.18 6.51 31.63
CA GLU A 139 -13.80 6.26 32.10
C GLU A 139 -12.80 6.35 30.95
N LYS A 140 -12.99 7.31 30.04
CA LYS A 140 -12.22 7.42 28.79
C LYS A 140 -10.70 7.47 29.00
N LYS A 141 -10.25 8.21 30.03
CA LYS A 141 -8.82 8.26 30.41
C LYS A 141 -8.29 6.90 30.86
N GLY A 142 -9.07 6.14 31.62
CA GLY A 142 -8.73 4.79 32.06
C GLY A 142 -8.71 3.80 30.89
N LEU A 143 -9.70 3.86 29.99
CA LEU A 143 -9.75 3.06 28.77
C LEU A 143 -8.56 3.34 27.84
N ARG A 144 -8.17 4.61 27.66
CA ARG A 144 -6.94 4.98 26.93
C ARG A 144 -5.70 4.33 27.51
N ARG A 145 -5.48 4.46 28.82
CA ARG A 145 -4.33 3.84 29.52
C ARG A 145 -4.32 2.32 29.41
N LEU A 146 -5.50 1.71 29.37
CA LEU A 146 -5.67 0.27 29.29
C LEU A 146 -5.40 -0.27 27.88
N LEU A 147 -5.95 0.39 26.86
CA LEU A 147 -6.05 -0.13 25.49
C LEU A 147 -4.99 0.43 24.54
N LEU A 148 -4.40 1.60 24.85
CA LEU A 148 -3.28 2.17 24.12
C LEU A 148 -1.98 1.96 24.90
N ARG A 149 -0.88 1.72 24.19
CA ARG A 149 0.47 1.56 24.77
C ARG A 149 1.30 2.79 24.45
N GLU A 150 1.62 3.60 25.46
CA GLU A 150 2.28 4.91 25.26
C GLU A 150 1.57 5.82 24.23
N GLY A 151 0.24 5.69 24.11
CA GLY A 151 -0.58 6.41 23.12
C GLY A 151 -0.70 5.71 21.77
N TYR A 152 0.02 4.61 21.53
CA TYR A 152 -0.06 3.82 20.30
C TYR A 152 -1.18 2.76 20.34
N LEU A 153 -1.86 2.57 19.21
CA LEU A 153 -2.68 1.38 18.97
C LEU A 153 -1.78 0.22 18.54
N TYR A 154 -1.42 -0.65 19.49
CA TYR A 154 -0.44 -1.71 19.26
C TYR A 154 -0.84 -3.03 19.92
N SER A 155 -0.52 -4.12 19.22
CA SER A 155 -0.48 -5.49 19.74
C SER A 155 0.49 -6.32 18.90
N ALA A 156 1.23 -7.23 19.55
CA ALA A 156 2.05 -8.23 18.86
C ALA A 156 1.19 -9.36 18.26
N SER A 157 -0.03 -9.57 18.77
CA SER A 157 -0.96 -10.61 18.32
C SER A 157 -1.83 -10.11 17.16
N PRO A 158 -1.81 -10.77 15.99
CA PRO A 158 -2.62 -10.36 14.84
C PRO A 158 -4.13 -10.31 15.14
N LEU A 159 -4.63 -11.22 15.98
CA LEU A 159 -6.05 -11.29 16.34
C LEU A 159 -6.45 -10.18 17.31
N VAL A 160 -5.58 -9.81 18.25
CA VAL A 160 -5.82 -8.69 19.16
C VAL A 160 -5.70 -7.37 18.42
N ALA A 161 -4.71 -7.21 17.52
CA ALA A 161 -4.59 -6.06 16.63
C ALA A 161 -5.87 -5.85 15.77
N LEU A 162 -6.41 -6.93 15.20
CA LEU A 162 -7.70 -6.91 14.50
C LEU A 162 -8.83 -6.47 15.43
N ALA A 163 -8.89 -7.02 16.65
CA ALA A 163 -9.94 -6.68 17.59
C ALA A 163 -9.91 -5.21 18.01
N LEU A 164 -8.72 -4.67 18.27
CA LEU A 164 -8.51 -3.28 18.62
C LEU A 164 -8.89 -2.34 17.47
N THR A 165 -8.39 -2.58 16.25
CA THR A 165 -8.71 -1.74 15.08
C THR A 165 -10.17 -1.78 14.64
N TYR A 166 -10.91 -2.84 15.01
CA TYR A 166 -12.33 -2.93 14.70
C TYR A 166 -13.20 -2.24 15.76
N GLU A 167 -12.89 -2.44 17.04
CA GLU A 167 -13.76 -2.00 18.14
C GLU A 167 -13.44 -0.59 18.64
N LEU A 168 -12.18 -0.13 18.53
CA LEU A 168 -11.79 1.18 19.05
C LEU A 168 -12.13 2.29 18.06
N LYS A 169 -12.77 3.34 18.59
CA LYS A 169 -13.01 4.61 17.89
C LYS A 169 -12.50 5.76 18.75
N LEU A 170 -12.11 6.86 18.12
CA LEU A 170 -11.58 8.03 18.83
C LEU A 170 -12.58 8.55 19.86
N GLU A 171 -13.86 8.67 19.52
CA GLU A 171 -14.93 9.12 20.43
C GLU A 171 -15.20 8.18 21.61
N SER A 172 -14.73 6.92 21.54
CA SER A 172 -14.83 5.96 22.64
C SER A 172 -13.71 6.13 23.67
N LEU A 173 -12.65 6.85 23.30
CA LEU A 173 -11.43 7.01 24.09
C LEU A 173 -11.16 8.46 24.49
N PHE A 174 -11.71 9.44 23.77
CA PHE A 174 -11.42 10.86 23.95
C PHE A 174 -12.70 11.68 24.09
N ASP A 175 -12.60 12.78 24.85
CA ASP A 175 -13.64 13.80 24.99
C ASP A 175 -13.12 15.22 24.67
N GLU A 176 -11.86 15.33 24.31
CA GLU A 176 -11.20 16.59 23.99
C GLU A 176 -11.65 17.09 22.61
N GLU A 177 -11.75 18.42 22.44
CA GLU A 177 -12.24 19.03 21.19
C GLU A 177 -11.31 18.77 20.01
N SER A 178 -10.00 18.72 20.27
CA SER A 178 -8.97 18.48 19.26
C SER A 178 -7.99 17.43 19.77
N LEU A 179 -7.50 16.59 18.87
CA LEU A 179 -6.50 15.57 19.11
C LEU A 179 -5.40 15.66 18.05
N ILE A 180 -4.21 15.21 18.42
CA ILE A 180 -3.13 14.96 17.49
C ILE A 180 -3.09 13.45 17.20
N LEU A 181 -3.20 13.11 15.92
CA LEU A 181 -3.05 11.74 15.42
C LEU A 181 -1.80 11.68 14.57
N ARG A 182 -0.90 10.74 14.86
CA ARG A 182 0.28 10.46 14.04
C ARG A 182 0.18 9.06 13.44
N ARG A 183 0.33 8.96 12.13
CA ARG A 183 0.29 7.72 11.35
C ARG A 183 1.53 7.62 10.48
N GLY A 184 2.43 6.69 10.83
CA GLY A 184 3.77 6.68 10.24
C GLY A 184 4.45 8.03 10.47
N ALA A 185 4.95 8.64 9.39
CA ALA A 185 5.58 9.96 9.42
C ALA A 185 4.58 11.13 9.40
N GLU A 186 3.29 10.89 9.15
CA GLU A 186 2.31 11.94 8.96
C GLU A 186 1.65 12.35 10.27
N ARG A 187 1.44 13.66 10.44
CA ARG A 187 0.78 14.27 11.59
C ARG A 187 -0.51 14.93 11.14
N TYR A 188 -1.59 14.63 11.86
CA TYR A 188 -2.90 15.21 11.63
C TYR A 188 -3.44 15.86 12.89
N ILE A 189 -4.17 16.95 12.70
CA ILE A 189 -5.07 17.50 13.69
C ILE A 189 -6.46 16.95 13.36
N VAL A 190 -7.11 16.34 14.34
CA VAL A 190 -8.48 15.85 14.21
C VAL A 190 -9.35 16.52 15.26
N GLU A 191 -10.51 16.98 14.86
CA GLU A 191 -11.42 17.71 15.74
C GLU A 191 -12.75 16.98 15.90
N SER A 192 -13.32 17.14 17.08
CA SER A 192 -14.61 16.58 17.43
C SER A 192 -15.73 17.30 16.67
N LYS A 193 -16.68 16.50 16.18
CA LYS A 193 -17.91 16.92 15.52
C LYS A 193 -19.11 16.24 16.15
N GLY A 194 -20.23 16.94 16.18
CA GLY A 194 -21.45 16.48 16.84
C GLY A 194 -21.34 16.46 18.37
N SER A 195 -22.36 15.92 19.03
CA SER A 195 -22.43 15.82 20.49
C SER A 195 -23.03 14.49 20.95
N GLY A 196 -22.78 14.12 22.22
CA GLY A 196 -23.31 12.91 22.82
C GLY A 196 -22.99 11.65 22.01
N ARG A 197 -24.02 10.90 21.60
CA ARG A 197 -23.88 9.65 20.82
C ARG A 197 -23.51 9.87 19.35
N ALA A 198 -23.72 11.07 18.82
CA ALA A 198 -23.36 11.42 17.44
C ALA A 198 -21.93 11.95 17.31
N ARG A 199 -21.21 12.07 18.43
CA ARG A 199 -19.83 12.55 18.49
C ARG A 199 -18.91 11.66 17.65
N HIS A 200 -18.09 12.27 16.82
CA HIS A 200 -17.01 11.63 16.07
C HIS A 200 -15.88 12.65 15.86
N TYR A 201 -14.74 12.20 15.31
CA TYR A 201 -13.64 13.09 14.96
C TYR A 201 -13.50 13.16 13.45
N GLU A 202 -13.17 14.34 12.92
CA GLU A 202 -12.86 14.58 11.51
C GLU A 202 -11.44 15.16 11.38
N TYR A 203 -10.75 14.82 10.31
CA TYR A 203 -9.48 15.46 9.96
C TYR A 203 -9.69 16.94 9.62
N ARG A 204 -8.70 17.78 9.95
CA ARG A 204 -8.72 19.24 9.69
C ARG A 204 -7.65 19.74 8.73
N SER A 205 -6.86 18.83 8.18
CA SER A 205 -5.75 19.18 7.29
C SER A 205 -5.38 18.01 6.40
N GLY A 206 -4.75 18.32 5.27
CA GLY A 206 -4.26 17.33 4.31
C GLY A 206 -5.37 16.79 3.39
N THR A 207 -5.06 15.72 2.66
CA THR A 207 -5.97 15.10 1.67
C THR A 207 -7.20 14.44 2.28
N LEU A 208 -7.23 14.31 3.61
CA LEU A 208 -8.33 13.70 4.35
C LEU A 208 -9.25 14.74 5.02
N ASP A 209 -9.04 16.04 4.79
CA ASP A 209 -9.82 17.10 5.44
C ASP A 209 -11.34 16.88 5.33
N GLY A 210 -12.05 17.10 6.44
CA GLY A 210 -13.48 16.84 6.57
C GLY A 210 -13.88 15.36 6.62
N GLN A 211 -12.98 14.42 6.34
CA GLN A 211 -13.29 13.00 6.46
C GLN A 211 -13.26 12.55 7.93
N ARG A 212 -14.09 11.56 8.27
CA ARG A 212 -14.09 10.95 9.60
C ARG A 212 -12.74 10.29 9.89
N ALA A 213 -12.12 10.69 10.99
CA ALA A 213 -10.89 10.10 11.48
C ALA A 213 -11.15 8.72 12.10
N GLU A 214 -10.30 7.77 11.72
CA GLU A 214 -10.29 6.41 12.25
C GLU A 214 -8.95 6.13 12.94
N LEU A 215 -8.98 5.34 14.01
CA LEU A 215 -7.78 4.88 14.70
C LEU A 215 -7.32 3.55 14.08
N LEU A 216 -6.12 3.54 13.49
CA LEU A 216 -5.53 2.40 12.80
C LEU A 216 -4.36 1.81 13.59
N PHE A 217 -3.98 0.58 13.27
CA PHE A 217 -2.84 -0.09 13.89
C PHE A 217 -1.56 0.71 13.64
N GLY A 218 -0.79 0.94 14.69
CA GLY A 218 0.43 1.74 14.65
C GLY A 218 0.21 3.25 14.79
N ASP A 219 -1.04 3.73 14.78
CA ASP A 219 -1.32 5.15 15.04
C ASP A 219 -0.94 5.49 16.49
N TRP A 220 -0.32 6.65 16.67
CA TRP A 220 -0.23 7.34 17.95
C TRP A 220 -1.34 8.38 18.05
N VAL A 221 -1.97 8.51 19.20
CA VAL A 221 -2.98 9.54 19.44
C VAL A 221 -2.86 10.14 20.84
N GLY A 222 -2.98 11.47 20.92
CA GLY A 222 -2.92 12.20 22.18
C GLY A 222 -3.46 13.62 22.07
N VAL A 223 -3.45 14.31 23.20
CA VAL A 223 -3.91 15.72 23.33
C VAL A 223 -2.75 16.71 23.27
N ASN A 224 -1.53 16.25 23.52
CA ASN A 224 -0.31 17.03 23.51
C ASN A 224 0.55 16.64 22.32
N GLU A 225 1.63 17.36 22.06
CA GLU A 225 2.59 16.95 21.04
C GLU A 225 3.13 15.55 21.33
N PRO A 226 3.25 14.70 20.29
CA PRO A 226 3.77 13.37 20.45
C PRO A 226 5.26 13.38 20.82
N PRO A 227 5.73 12.39 21.58
CA PRO A 227 7.17 12.14 21.71
C PRO A 227 7.76 11.72 20.36
N ALA A 228 9.09 11.60 20.28
CA ALA A 228 9.75 10.99 19.13
C ALA A 228 9.11 9.63 18.78
N SER A 229 8.91 9.38 17.48
CA SER A 229 8.15 8.21 17.04
C SER A 229 8.89 6.91 17.36
N LEU A 230 8.16 5.94 17.92
CA LEU A 230 8.62 4.56 18.03
C LEU A 230 8.43 3.77 16.73
N VAL A 231 7.67 4.31 15.79
CA VAL A 231 7.33 3.67 14.50
C VAL A 231 8.07 4.39 13.40
N LEU A 232 8.91 3.64 12.68
CA LEU A 232 9.61 4.10 11.49
C LEU A 232 8.77 3.82 10.24
N ASP A 233 8.53 4.84 9.43
CA ASP A 233 7.78 4.77 8.18
C ASP A 233 8.73 4.58 7.00
N PHE A 234 8.68 3.39 6.40
CA PHE A 234 9.50 3.00 5.26
C PHE A 234 8.82 3.29 3.91
N LYS A 235 7.56 3.76 3.89
CA LYS A 235 6.88 4.12 2.63
C LYS A 235 7.65 5.10 1.75
N PRO A 236 8.31 6.16 2.29
CA PRO A 236 9.04 7.11 1.46
C PRO A 236 10.17 6.45 0.65
N LEU A 237 10.73 5.33 1.10
CA LEU A 237 11.73 4.60 0.33
C LEU A 237 11.14 4.03 -0.97
N GLY A 238 9.88 3.59 -0.96
CA GLY A 238 9.20 3.15 -2.18
C GLY A 238 8.66 4.30 -3.01
N ASP A 239 7.95 5.23 -2.38
CA ASP A 239 7.23 6.30 -3.07
C ASP A 239 8.17 7.37 -3.66
N GLU A 240 9.24 7.71 -2.95
CA GLU A 240 10.13 8.81 -3.35
C GLU A 240 11.49 8.31 -3.83
N TYR A 241 12.11 7.42 -3.07
CA TYR A 241 13.44 6.91 -3.44
C TYR A 241 13.36 5.91 -4.60
N GLY A 242 12.33 5.06 -4.62
CA GLY A 242 12.10 4.03 -5.63
C GLY A 242 12.68 2.66 -5.31
N ALA A 243 12.84 2.35 -4.03
CA ALA A 243 13.13 1.01 -3.56
C ALA A 243 11.86 0.14 -3.57
N ASP A 244 11.91 -1.01 -4.24
CA ASP A 244 10.80 -1.96 -4.26
C ASP A 244 10.88 -3.00 -3.13
N ARG A 245 12.07 -3.18 -2.53
CA ARG A 245 12.28 -3.94 -1.28
C ARG A 245 13.33 -3.31 -0.39
N VAL A 246 13.25 -3.63 0.90
CA VAL A 246 14.19 -3.24 1.94
C VAL A 246 14.51 -4.46 2.80
N LYS A 247 15.80 -4.75 2.97
CA LYS A 247 16.30 -5.73 3.95
C LYS A 247 16.99 -4.98 5.06
N LEU A 248 16.48 -5.09 6.29
CA LEU A 248 17.10 -4.49 7.45
C LEU A 248 18.29 -5.34 7.89
N GLU A 249 19.44 -4.73 8.09
CA GLU A 249 20.64 -5.39 8.62
C GLU A 249 20.88 -4.99 10.07
N ARG A 250 20.66 -3.71 10.40
CA ARG A 250 20.79 -3.20 11.76
C ARG A 250 19.84 -2.04 11.99
N LEU A 251 18.99 -2.16 13.01
CA LEU A 251 18.11 -1.10 13.48
C LEU A 251 18.70 -0.50 14.76
N THR A 252 18.91 0.81 14.81
CA THR A 252 19.32 1.54 16.02
C THR A 252 18.40 2.72 16.26
N ALA A 253 18.53 3.38 17.42
CA ALA A 253 17.78 4.60 17.71
C ALA A 253 18.24 5.81 16.87
N ASP A 254 19.46 5.75 16.29
CA ASP A 254 20.07 6.87 15.58
C ASP A 254 20.07 6.70 14.07
N GLY A 255 19.84 5.49 13.56
CA GLY A 255 19.80 5.20 12.13
C GLY A 255 19.52 3.73 11.83
N THR A 256 19.58 3.37 10.57
CA THR A 256 19.37 1.98 10.13
C THR A 256 20.36 1.62 9.03
N LEU A 257 21.00 0.46 9.16
CA LEU A 257 21.73 -0.18 8.07
C LEU A 257 20.78 -1.11 7.36
N ALA A 258 20.71 -0.98 6.04
CA ALA A 258 19.80 -1.76 5.22
C ALA A 258 20.38 -2.01 3.83
N ARG A 259 19.81 -2.98 3.13
CA ARG A 259 19.95 -3.12 1.69
C ARG A 259 18.65 -2.72 1.02
N LEU A 260 18.74 -1.92 -0.03
CA LEU A 260 17.60 -1.45 -0.82
C LEU A 260 17.61 -2.16 -2.17
N ARG A 261 16.49 -2.75 -2.57
CA ARG A 261 16.31 -3.25 -3.94
C ARG A 261 15.71 -2.14 -4.79
N VAL A 262 16.37 -1.80 -5.89
CA VAL A 262 15.90 -0.83 -6.89
C VAL A 262 15.92 -1.53 -8.24
N ALA A 263 14.74 -1.73 -8.83
CA ALA A 263 14.61 -2.35 -10.15
C ALA A 263 15.30 -3.73 -10.26
N GLY A 264 15.25 -4.52 -9.19
CA GLY A 264 15.84 -5.85 -9.10
C GLY A 264 17.24 -5.90 -8.49
N GLU A 265 17.96 -4.78 -8.46
CA GLU A 265 19.35 -4.71 -7.97
C GLU A 265 19.40 -4.27 -6.51
N TRP A 266 20.25 -4.92 -5.71
CA TRP A 266 20.42 -4.59 -4.28
C TRP A 266 21.61 -3.66 -4.06
N PHE A 267 21.42 -2.63 -3.23
CA PHE A 267 22.45 -1.66 -2.84
C PHE A 267 22.54 -1.54 -1.32
N GLU A 268 23.75 -1.50 -0.77
CA GLU A 268 23.99 -1.22 0.65
C GLU A 268 23.72 0.25 0.96
N ALA A 269 22.91 0.50 1.98
CA ALA A 269 22.43 1.83 2.32
C ALA A 269 22.50 2.12 3.82
N VAL A 270 22.85 3.36 4.12
CA VAL A 270 22.66 3.96 5.43
C VAL A 270 21.40 4.81 5.37
N LEU A 271 20.47 4.55 6.29
CA LEU A 271 19.22 5.27 6.41
C LEU A 271 19.22 6.11 7.68
N ASP A 272 18.74 7.34 7.56
CA ASP A 272 18.42 8.19 8.71
C ASP A 272 16.90 8.23 8.90
N HIS A 273 16.49 8.62 10.11
CA HIS A 273 15.10 8.86 10.42
C HIS A 273 14.94 10.10 11.31
N ASP A 274 13.86 10.84 11.10
CA ASP A 274 13.55 12.04 11.89
C ASP A 274 12.71 11.71 13.14
N THR A 275 12.38 12.73 13.93
CA THR A 275 11.56 12.59 15.14
C THR A 275 10.12 12.16 14.86
N ALA A 276 9.61 12.35 13.63
CA ALA A 276 8.32 11.84 13.19
C ALA A 276 8.39 10.35 12.79
N GLY A 277 9.60 9.79 12.68
CA GLY A 277 9.85 8.41 12.26
C GLY A 277 9.95 8.26 10.74
N ARG A 278 10.08 9.36 9.98
CA ARG A 278 10.23 9.29 8.53
C ARG A 278 11.59 8.75 8.16
N VAL A 279 11.65 7.66 7.39
CA VAL A 279 12.92 7.06 6.95
C VAL A 279 13.34 7.65 5.60
N SER A 280 14.63 7.99 5.47
CA SER A 280 15.23 8.49 4.23
C SER A 280 16.61 7.88 3.99
N VAL A 281 17.01 7.80 2.72
CA VAL A 281 18.35 7.33 2.35
C VAL A 281 19.35 8.43 2.61
N ARG A 282 20.28 8.22 3.55
CA ARG A 282 21.37 9.15 3.83
C ARG A 282 22.47 9.02 2.79
N CYS A 283 22.91 7.80 2.52
CA CYS A 283 23.94 7.49 1.53
C CYS A 283 23.91 6.00 1.17
N LEU A 284 24.58 5.65 0.06
CA LEU A 284 24.86 4.28 -0.33
C LEU A 284 26.33 3.97 -0.04
N ASP A 285 26.61 2.86 0.65
CA ASP A 285 27.98 2.37 0.89
C ASP A 285 28.43 1.52 -0.30
N GLU A 286 28.47 2.15 -1.47
CA GLU A 286 28.77 1.55 -2.76
C GLU A 286 29.88 2.36 -3.43
N ASP A 287 30.62 1.75 -4.35
CA ASP A 287 31.57 2.48 -5.19
C ASP A 287 30.86 3.50 -6.12
N PRO A 288 31.60 4.46 -6.71
CA PRO A 288 31.00 5.49 -7.58
C PRO A 288 30.16 4.91 -8.73
N GLU A 289 30.63 3.85 -9.39
CA GLU A 289 29.96 3.25 -10.55
C GLU A 289 28.61 2.64 -10.14
N ARG A 290 28.60 1.91 -9.03
CA ARG A 290 27.39 1.32 -8.44
C ARG A 290 26.39 2.39 -7.98
N ARG A 291 26.86 3.51 -7.42
CA ARG A 291 25.98 4.63 -7.04
C ARG A 291 25.36 5.33 -8.24
N GLU A 292 26.14 5.51 -9.31
CA GLU A 292 25.63 6.04 -10.57
C GLU A 292 24.59 5.08 -11.17
N GLU A 293 24.85 3.77 -11.14
CA GLU A 293 23.86 2.78 -11.58
C GLU A 293 22.58 2.84 -10.76
N ALA A 294 22.66 2.91 -9.44
CA ALA A 294 21.48 3.09 -8.59
C ALA A 294 20.68 4.35 -8.99
N ALA A 295 21.36 5.47 -9.26
CA ALA A 295 20.71 6.69 -9.73
C ALA A 295 20.02 6.51 -11.09
N ARG A 296 20.68 5.86 -12.06
CA ARG A 296 20.10 5.55 -13.39
C ARG A 296 18.86 4.67 -13.26
N LEU A 297 18.91 3.63 -12.44
CA LEU A 297 17.77 2.74 -12.19
C LEU A 297 16.59 3.48 -11.55
N ARG A 298 16.86 4.36 -10.58
CA ARG A 298 15.83 5.19 -9.92
C ARG A 298 15.17 6.15 -10.91
N GLU A 299 15.95 6.78 -11.77
CA GLU A 299 15.46 7.70 -12.80
C GLU A 299 14.62 6.95 -13.83
N ARG A 300 15.11 5.81 -14.33
CA ARG A 300 14.36 4.93 -15.24
C ARG A 300 13.02 4.47 -14.66
N GLY A 301 12.91 4.32 -13.34
CA GLY A 301 11.68 3.98 -12.64
C GLY A 301 10.79 5.16 -12.21
N ALA A 302 11.22 6.41 -12.42
CA ALA A 302 10.52 7.60 -11.91
C ALA A 302 9.11 7.76 -12.48
N TRP A 303 8.95 7.50 -13.78
CA TRP A 303 7.63 7.55 -14.44
C TRP A 303 6.63 6.58 -13.79
N ARG A 304 7.07 5.38 -13.39
CA ARG A 304 6.20 4.38 -12.75
C ARG A 304 5.73 4.86 -11.38
N ARG A 305 6.62 5.47 -10.59
CA ARG A 305 6.26 6.06 -9.29
C ARG A 305 5.23 7.17 -9.45
N SER A 306 5.44 8.06 -10.43
CA SER A 306 4.48 9.12 -10.75
C SER A 306 3.11 8.55 -11.16
N ALA A 307 3.08 7.53 -12.02
CA ALA A 307 1.84 6.86 -12.43
C ALA A 307 1.08 6.27 -11.24
N LEU A 308 1.79 5.59 -10.33
CA LEU A 308 1.20 5.01 -9.12
C LEU A 308 0.73 6.08 -8.13
N THR A 309 1.38 7.24 -8.06
CA THR A 309 0.88 8.40 -7.30
C THR A 309 -0.45 8.89 -7.85
N HIS A 310 -0.56 9.14 -9.17
CA HIS A 310 -1.85 9.54 -9.76
C HIS A 310 -2.94 8.49 -9.57
N LEU A 311 -2.58 7.19 -9.61
CA LEU A 311 -3.53 6.12 -9.31
C LEU A 311 -4.08 6.22 -7.88
N ARG A 312 -3.21 6.44 -6.89
CA ARG A 312 -3.62 6.59 -5.48
C ARG A 312 -4.46 7.85 -5.26
N GLU A 313 -4.11 8.96 -5.90
CA GLU A 313 -4.92 10.19 -5.87
C GLU A 313 -6.32 9.97 -6.45
N ALA A 314 -6.43 9.23 -7.57
CA ALA A 314 -7.71 8.88 -8.15
C ALA A 314 -8.54 7.97 -7.22
N VAL A 315 -7.88 7.01 -6.55
CA VAL A 315 -8.53 6.19 -5.52
C VAL A 315 -9.01 7.08 -4.38
N ASP A 316 -8.17 7.96 -3.81
CA ASP A 316 -8.55 8.89 -2.74
C ASP A 316 -9.80 9.69 -3.11
N ALA A 317 -9.84 10.24 -4.32
CA ALA A 317 -11.00 10.97 -4.82
C ALA A 317 -12.25 10.07 -4.91
N MET A 318 -12.12 8.84 -5.42
CA MET A 318 -13.24 7.89 -5.50
C MET A 318 -13.74 7.42 -4.12
N LEU A 319 -12.85 7.29 -3.14
CA LEU A 319 -13.21 7.00 -1.75
C LEU A 319 -13.98 8.16 -1.12
N SER A 320 -13.50 9.39 -1.35
CA SER A 320 -14.12 10.63 -0.88
C SER A 320 -15.52 10.82 -1.47
N ASP A 321 -15.66 10.59 -2.79
CA ASP A 321 -16.95 10.69 -3.49
C ASP A 321 -17.99 9.69 -2.93
N GLY A 322 -17.52 8.59 -2.32
CA GLY A 322 -18.41 7.62 -1.67
C GLY A 322 -19.44 7.01 -2.62
N LEU A 323 -19.07 6.83 -3.90
CA LEU A 323 -20.01 6.45 -4.96
C LEU A 323 -20.83 5.21 -4.59
N ARG A 324 -22.11 5.26 -4.94
CA ARG A 324 -23.07 4.22 -4.56
C ARG A 324 -22.72 2.90 -5.25
N PHE A 325 -22.80 1.81 -4.50
CA PHE A 325 -22.80 0.48 -5.09
C PHE A 325 -23.98 0.30 -6.05
N ASP A 326 -23.72 -0.25 -7.22
CA ASP A 326 -24.74 -0.44 -8.23
C ASP A 326 -25.67 -1.61 -7.90
N ARG A 327 -26.63 -1.33 -7.03
CA ARG A 327 -27.73 -2.20 -6.68
C ARG A 327 -28.96 -1.36 -6.36
N PRO A 328 -30.15 -1.69 -6.90
CA PRO A 328 -31.39 -1.03 -6.50
C PRO A 328 -31.65 -1.12 -4.98
N ARG A 329 -32.25 -0.09 -4.40
CA ARG A 329 -32.62 -0.08 -2.97
C ARG A 329 -33.56 -1.25 -2.66
N GLY A 330 -33.34 -1.88 -1.51
CA GLY A 330 -34.18 -2.99 -1.04
C GLY A 330 -33.86 -4.34 -1.67
N VAL A 331 -32.99 -4.41 -2.68
CA VAL A 331 -32.55 -5.69 -3.25
C VAL A 331 -31.48 -6.30 -2.35
N GLU A 332 -31.70 -7.56 -1.97
CA GLU A 332 -30.72 -8.38 -1.28
C GLU A 332 -29.99 -9.28 -2.29
N GLY A 333 -28.70 -9.51 -2.05
CA GLY A 333 -27.88 -10.37 -2.92
C GLY A 333 -27.46 -9.71 -4.24
N PRO A 334 -26.72 -10.46 -5.09
CA PRO A 334 -26.05 -9.91 -6.27
C PRO A 334 -26.90 -9.93 -7.56
N ASP A 335 -28.14 -10.44 -7.51
CA ASP A 335 -28.89 -10.81 -8.71
C ASP A 335 -29.28 -9.60 -9.60
N ARG A 336 -29.31 -8.39 -9.03
CA ARG A 336 -29.56 -7.12 -9.73
C ARG A 336 -28.38 -6.15 -9.64
N ASP A 337 -27.18 -6.68 -9.35
CA ASP A 337 -25.97 -5.87 -9.35
C ASP A 337 -25.69 -5.38 -10.77
N GLY A 338 -25.59 -4.07 -10.92
CA GLY A 338 -25.28 -3.45 -12.19
C GLY A 338 -26.48 -2.91 -12.99
N GLU A 339 -27.69 -2.91 -12.44
CA GLU A 339 -28.86 -2.39 -13.15
C GLU A 339 -28.96 -0.86 -13.17
N LEU A 340 -28.39 -0.16 -12.18
CA LEU A 340 -28.53 1.29 -12.06
C LEU A 340 -27.67 2.04 -13.07
N ARG A 341 -26.44 1.59 -13.37
CA ARG A 341 -25.50 2.34 -14.22
C ARG A 341 -26.03 2.61 -15.64
N PRO A 342 -26.66 1.67 -16.37
CA PRO A 342 -27.24 1.98 -17.68
C PRO A 342 -28.33 3.06 -17.60
N VAL A 343 -29.19 2.99 -16.58
CA VAL A 343 -30.27 3.98 -16.38
C VAL A 343 -29.70 5.33 -15.97
N TRP A 344 -28.70 5.34 -15.07
CA TRP A 344 -27.96 6.54 -14.70
C TRP A 344 -27.30 7.19 -15.92
N TYR A 345 -26.65 6.41 -16.78
CA TYR A 345 -25.94 6.95 -17.94
C TYR A 345 -26.90 7.58 -18.95
N SER A 346 -28.06 6.95 -19.17
CA SER A 346 -29.14 7.52 -19.96
C SER A 346 -29.59 8.87 -19.38
N ALA A 347 -29.92 8.91 -18.08
CA ALA A 347 -30.34 10.13 -17.40
C ALA A 347 -29.28 11.24 -17.45
N TYR A 348 -28.01 10.89 -17.25
CA TYR A 348 -26.86 11.80 -17.38
C TYR A 348 -26.79 12.43 -18.78
N ARG A 349 -26.91 11.61 -19.84
CA ARG A 349 -26.88 12.07 -21.24
C ARG A 349 -28.07 12.95 -21.60
N PHE A 350 -29.25 12.69 -21.02
CA PHE A 350 -30.44 13.52 -21.17
C PHE A 350 -30.46 14.76 -20.26
N GLY A 351 -29.40 15.01 -19.49
CA GLY A 351 -29.30 16.18 -18.62
C GLY A 351 -30.24 16.14 -17.42
N GLN A 352 -30.74 14.97 -17.05
CA GLN A 352 -31.62 14.80 -15.90
C GLN A 352 -30.82 14.92 -14.58
N SER A 353 -31.47 15.41 -13.53
CA SER A 353 -30.87 15.48 -12.18
C SER A 353 -31.11 14.21 -11.35
N TYR A 354 -32.08 13.39 -11.75
CA TYR A 354 -32.45 12.15 -11.08
C TYR A 354 -32.97 11.13 -12.10
N PHE A 355 -32.94 9.86 -11.71
CA PHE A 355 -33.58 8.76 -12.44
C PHE A 355 -34.32 7.84 -11.47
N ARG A 356 -35.24 7.03 -12.00
CA ARG A 356 -36.03 6.09 -11.22
C ARG A 356 -35.77 4.65 -11.65
N VAL A 357 -35.65 3.77 -10.66
CA VAL A 357 -35.66 2.31 -10.83
C VAL A 357 -36.57 1.78 -9.74
N ASP A 358 -37.60 1.05 -10.15
CA ASP A 358 -38.73 0.69 -9.30
C ASP A 358 -39.37 1.95 -8.68
N GLU A 359 -39.69 1.92 -7.39
CA GLU A 359 -40.27 3.06 -6.66
C GLU A 359 -39.22 4.05 -6.11
N ALA A 360 -37.92 3.77 -6.32
CA ALA A 360 -36.83 4.56 -5.76
C ALA A 360 -36.30 5.60 -6.76
N SER A 361 -36.01 6.79 -6.25
CA SER A 361 -35.30 7.86 -6.99
C SER A 361 -33.82 7.90 -6.60
N TYR A 362 -32.98 8.13 -7.61
CA TYR A 362 -31.53 8.14 -7.50
C TYR A 362 -31.00 9.43 -8.13
N PRO A 363 -30.05 10.13 -7.48
CA PRO A 363 -29.43 11.31 -8.06
C PRO A 363 -28.50 10.94 -9.23
N VAL A 364 -28.39 11.85 -10.20
CA VAL A 364 -27.33 11.79 -11.23
C VAL A 364 -26.08 12.53 -10.75
N PHE A 365 -26.28 13.61 -10.00
CA PHE A 365 -25.24 14.47 -9.44
C PHE A 365 -25.39 14.56 -7.92
N ASP A 366 -24.28 14.76 -7.22
CA ASP A 366 -24.31 15.19 -5.81
C ASP A 366 -24.77 16.67 -5.70
N PRO A 367 -24.89 17.22 -4.47
CA PRO A 367 -25.25 18.62 -4.26
C PRO A 367 -24.34 19.62 -5.00
N ASP A 368 -23.04 19.33 -5.07
CA ASP A 368 -22.01 20.18 -5.70
C ASP A 368 -22.03 20.10 -7.22
N GLY A 369 -22.76 19.13 -7.79
CA GLY A 369 -22.88 18.93 -9.23
C GLY A 369 -21.87 17.94 -9.79
N THR A 370 -21.13 17.23 -8.95
CA THR A 370 -20.24 16.12 -9.33
C THR A 370 -21.09 14.92 -9.76
N PRO A 371 -20.78 14.26 -10.87
CA PRO A 371 -21.52 13.08 -11.31
C PRO A 371 -21.34 11.94 -10.30
N THR A 372 -22.43 11.21 -10.01
CA THR A 372 -22.44 10.10 -9.05
C THR A 372 -22.76 8.76 -9.71
N PRO A 373 -21.92 8.30 -10.67
CA PRO A 373 -22.18 7.05 -11.37
C PRO A 373 -22.19 5.87 -10.39
N PRO A 374 -23.23 5.00 -10.42
CA PRO A 374 -23.21 3.75 -9.67
C PRO A 374 -22.06 2.84 -10.13
N GLN A 375 -21.46 2.11 -9.20
CA GLN A 375 -20.30 1.25 -9.47
C GLN A 375 -20.45 -0.12 -8.82
N VAL A 376 -19.95 -1.17 -9.48
CA VAL A 376 -19.56 -2.43 -8.84
C VAL A 376 -18.04 -2.49 -8.67
N CYS A 377 -17.53 -3.59 -8.10
CA CYS A 377 -16.10 -3.78 -7.85
C CYS A 377 -15.23 -3.66 -9.11
N VAL A 378 -15.67 -4.20 -10.26
CA VAL A 378 -14.92 -4.10 -11.52
C VAL A 378 -14.92 -2.66 -12.06
N ASP A 379 -16.03 -1.95 -11.93
CA ASP A 379 -16.08 -0.53 -12.31
C ASP A 379 -15.07 0.26 -11.48
N PHE A 380 -15.04 0.06 -10.16
CA PHE A 380 -14.10 0.74 -9.27
C PHE A 380 -12.63 0.52 -9.68
N VAL A 381 -12.19 -0.72 -9.91
CA VAL A 381 -10.78 -0.98 -10.24
C VAL A 381 -10.39 -0.42 -11.60
N LEU A 382 -11.24 -0.55 -12.64
CA LEU A 382 -10.94 -0.03 -13.97
C LEU A 382 -11.04 1.49 -14.02
N GLU A 383 -12.08 2.06 -13.41
CA GLU A 383 -12.28 3.51 -13.35
C GLU A 383 -11.22 4.21 -12.50
N SER A 384 -10.54 3.52 -11.56
CA SER A 384 -9.38 4.07 -10.86
C SER A 384 -8.25 4.44 -11.84
N PHE A 385 -7.93 3.55 -12.79
CA PHE A 385 -6.91 3.84 -13.81
C PHE A 385 -7.40 4.88 -14.82
N GLU A 386 -8.65 4.79 -15.25
CA GLU A 386 -9.24 5.75 -16.18
C GLU A 386 -9.24 7.16 -15.59
N ARG A 387 -9.70 7.33 -14.34
CA ARG A 387 -9.71 8.62 -13.65
C ARG A 387 -8.29 9.14 -13.42
N ALA A 388 -7.34 8.28 -13.04
CA ALA A 388 -5.93 8.66 -12.94
C ALA A 388 -5.33 9.15 -14.27
N SER A 389 -5.86 8.68 -15.41
CA SER A 389 -5.48 9.15 -16.74
C SER A 389 -6.28 10.37 -17.24
N GLY A 390 -7.23 10.89 -16.45
CA GLY A 390 -8.10 12.01 -16.80
C GLY A 390 -9.42 11.63 -17.49
N THR A 391 -9.75 10.34 -17.60
CA THR A 391 -11.03 9.87 -18.14
C THR A 391 -12.11 9.94 -17.07
N TRP A 392 -13.07 10.85 -17.20
CA TRP A 392 -14.18 10.98 -16.25
C TRP A 392 -15.41 11.68 -16.85
N PHE A 393 -16.52 11.66 -16.11
CA PHE A 393 -17.74 12.36 -16.48
C PHE A 393 -17.67 13.85 -16.15
N SER A 394 -18.16 14.69 -17.05
CA SER A 394 -18.23 16.13 -16.84
C SER A 394 -19.29 16.51 -15.79
N PRO A 395 -19.07 17.56 -14.97
CA PRO A 395 -19.98 17.99 -13.92
C PRO A 395 -21.25 18.66 -14.47
N ARG A 396 -22.19 18.97 -13.55
CA ARG A 396 -23.37 19.80 -13.82
C ARG A 396 -22.98 21.18 -14.34
N GLY A 397 -23.65 21.61 -15.41
CA GLY A 397 -23.38 22.88 -16.09
C GLY A 397 -22.45 22.77 -17.30
N SER A 398 -21.69 21.68 -17.42
CA SER A 398 -20.88 21.38 -18.60
C SER A 398 -21.62 20.48 -19.60
N THR A 399 -21.07 20.35 -20.81
CA THR A 399 -21.54 19.37 -21.81
C THR A 399 -21.56 17.97 -21.21
N ARG A 400 -22.67 17.25 -21.38
CA ARG A 400 -22.91 15.91 -20.79
C ARG A 400 -22.12 14.83 -21.51
N GLU A 401 -20.85 14.72 -21.20
CA GLU A 401 -19.96 13.73 -21.81
C GLU A 401 -19.03 13.07 -20.81
N ARG A 402 -18.55 11.88 -21.17
CA ARG A 402 -17.41 11.26 -20.51
C ARG A 402 -16.17 11.66 -21.30
N LYS A 403 -15.42 12.62 -20.76
CA LYS A 403 -14.15 13.08 -21.35
C LYS A 403 -13.18 11.89 -21.34
N ALA A 404 -12.59 11.59 -22.49
CA ALA A 404 -11.52 10.61 -22.58
C ALA A 404 -10.18 11.26 -22.20
N GLY A 405 -9.46 10.63 -21.29
CA GLY A 405 -8.08 10.91 -20.92
C GLY A 405 -7.11 9.96 -21.64
N GLY A 406 -5.96 9.72 -21.02
CA GLY A 406 -4.91 8.85 -21.58
C GLY A 406 -5.34 7.38 -21.72
N LEU A 407 -6.29 6.92 -20.89
CA LEU A 407 -6.76 5.53 -20.87
C LEU A 407 -8.29 5.48 -20.77
N ASP A 408 -8.91 4.75 -21.71
CA ASP A 408 -10.34 4.43 -21.68
C ASP A 408 -10.55 2.98 -22.10
N PHE A 409 -10.87 2.09 -21.15
CA PHE A 409 -11.03 0.66 -21.43
C PHE A 409 -12.25 0.38 -22.32
N ASN A 410 -13.22 1.30 -22.43
CA ASN A 410 -14.38 1.12 -23.30
C ASN A 410 -13.99 1.06 -24.79
N GLN A 411 -12.87 1.70 -25.16
CA GLN A 411 -12.37 1.69 -26.55
C GLN A 411 -11.87 0.31 -27.00
N TYR A 412 -11.61 -0.60 -26.05
CA TYR A 412 -11.14 -1.96 -26.32
C TYR A 412 -12.27 -3.00 -26.33
N GLY A 413 -13.53 -2.57 -26.20
CA GLY A 413 -14.69 -3.44 -26.45
C GLY A 413 -14.95 -4.51 -25.38
N ILE A 414 -14.66 -4.22 -24.11
CA ILE A 414 -14.94 -5.15 -23.00
C ILE A 414 -16.44 -5.50 -22.91
N LYS A 415 -16.79 -6.73 -23.30
CA LYS A 415 -18.15 -7.25 -23.21
C LYS A 415 -18.50 -7.53 -21.75
N ASN A 416 -19.65 -7.05 -21.27
CA ASN A 416 -20.07 -7.22 -19.87
C ASN A 416 -19.00 -6.76 -18.86
N ARG A 417 -18.47 -5.55 -19.05
CA ARG A 417 -17.41 -4.89 -18.24
C ARG A 417 -17.47 -5.09 -16.73
N ARG A 418 -18.65 -5.40 -16.20
CA ARG A 418 -18.98 -5.32 -14.78
C ARG A 418 -18.79 -6.64 -14.05
N GLY A 419 -18.68 -7.74 -14.78
CA GLY A 419 -18.46 -9.08 -14.23
C GLY A 419 -16.98 -9.40 -14.05
N VAL A 420 -16.60 -10.03 -12.94
CA VAL A 420 -15.22 -10.46 -12.69
C VAL A 420 -14.74 -11.50 -13.71
N LEU A 421 -15.60 -12.41 -14.16
CA LEU A 421 -15.26 -13.35 -15.24
C LEU A 421 -15.08 -12.65 -16.58
N ALA A 422 -15.88 -11.63 -16.87
CA ALA A 422 -15.71 -10.85 -18.09
C ALA A 422 -14.41 -10.03 -18.08
N LEU A 423 -14.02 -9.52 -16.90
CA LEU A 423 -12.71 -8.91 -16.70
C LEU A 423 -11.57 -9.91 -16.90
N GLU A 424 -11.72 -11.15 -16.42
CA GLU A 424 -10.76 -12.23 -16.69
C GLU A 424 -10.59 -12.41 -18.20
N ASP A 425 -11.69 -12.72 -18.91
CA ASP A 425 -11.67 -12.99 -20.34
C ASP A 425 -11.07 -11.82 -21.13
N PHE A 426 -11.46 -10.58 -20.77
CA PHE A 426 -10.89 -9.36 -21.36
C PHE A 426 -9.39 -9.24 -21.11
N GLY A 427 -8.95 -9.36 -19.85
CA GLY A 427 -7.54 -9.21 -19.49
C GLY A 427 -6.63 -10.20 -20.22
N PHE A 428 -7.07 -11.46 -20.36
CA PHE A 428 -6.31 -12.49 -21.07
C PHE A 428 -6.45 -12.42 -22.59
N ALA A 429 -7.51 -11.82 -23.12
CA ALA A 429 -7.66 -11.57 -24.56
C ALA A 429 -6.84 -10.35 -25.04
N HIS A 430 -6.43 -9.48 -24.11
CA HIS A 430 -5.67 -8.26 -24.40
C HIS A 430 -4.27 -8.26 -23.75
N PRO A 431 -3.34 -9.14 -24.18
CA PRO A 431 -1.97 -9.20 -23.64
C PRO A 431 -1.11 -7.98 -24.00
N GLU A 432 -1.58 -7.12 -24.89
CA GLU A 432 -1.03 -5.78 -25.12
C GLU A 432 -1.38 -4.80 -23.99
N LEU A 433 -2.45 -5.07 -23.22
CA LEU A 433 -2.87 -4.26 -22.10
C LEU A 433 -2.40 -4.81 -20.75
N PHE A 434 -2.46 -6.13 -20.58
CA PHE A 434 -2.23 -6.78 -19.29
C PHE A 434 -1.20 -7.91 -19.36
N ASP A 435 -0.48 -8.07 -18.25
CA ASP A 435 0.21 -9.30 -17.88
C ASP A 435 -0.64 -10.06 -16.85
N GLY A 436 -1.20 -11.19 -17.27
CA GLY A 436 -2.21 -11.95 -16.53
C GLY A 436 -1.70 -13.27 -15.97
N VAL A 437 -2.04 -13.57 -14.72
CA VAL A 437 -1.76 -14.86 -14.06
C VAL A 437 -3.07 -15.45 -13.52
N ARG A 438 -3.31 -16.74 -13.77
CA ARG A 438 -4.43 -17.50 -13.18
C ARG A 438 -3.88 -18.38 -12.07
N PHE A 439 -4.45 -18.27 -10.86
CA PHE A 439 -4.09 -19.14 -9.74
C PHE A 439 -4.83 -20.47 -9.87
N LYS A 440 -4.11 -21.58 -9.83
CA LYS A 440 -4.66 -22.95 -9.99
C LYS A 440 -4.26 -23.84 -8.82
N ASP A 441 -5.04 -24.89 -8.59
CA ASP A 441 -4.72 -25.98 -7.67
C ASP A 441 -4.20 -25.52 -6.30
N GLU A 442 -2.94 -25.80 -5.99
CA GLU A 442 -2.30 -25.47 -4.70
C GLU A 442 -2.14 -23.96 -4.46
N GLU A 443 -2.09 -23.14 -5.52
CA GLU A 443 -2.05 -21.69 -5.43
C GLU A 443 -3.38 -21.11 -4.93
N ARG A 444 -4.48 -21.85 -5.09
CA ARG A 444 -5.83 -21.43 -4.67
C ARG A 444 -6.08 -21.68 -3.19
N VAL A 445 -5.21 -21.17 -2.33
CA VAL A 445 -5.32 -21.30 -0.87
C VAL A 445 -6.60 -20.62 -0.37
N PRO A 446 -7.57 -21.36 0.21
CA PRO A 446 -8.78 -20.76 0.78
C PRO A 446 -8.47 -19.92 2.02
N PHE A 447 -9.13 -18.77 2.16
CA PHE A 447 -8.94 -17.86 3.29
C PHE A 447 -9.31 -18.48 4.66
N ALA A 448 -10.11 -19.54 4.68
CA ALA A 448 -10.40 -20.33 5.88
C ALA A 448 -9.10 -20.82 6.55
N LYS A 449 -8.08 -21.11 5.74
CA LYS A 449 -6.72 -21.47 6.15
C LYS A 449 -5.83 -20.23 6.24
N ARG A 450 -6.19 -19.27 7.10
CA ARG A 450 -5.58 -17.93 7.13
C ARG A 450 -4.04 -17.93 7.21
N GLN A 451 -3.46 -18.83 8.00
CA GLN A 451 -2.01 -18.93 8.14
C GLN A 451 -1.35 -19.37 6.84
N GLU A 452 -1.87 -20.42 6.18
CA GLU A 452 -1.42 -20.85 4.85
C GLU A 452 -1.62 -19.74 3.81
N PHE A 453 -2.74 -19.03 3.85
CA PHE A 453 -3.05 -17.95 2.91
C PHE A 453 -2.05 -16.78 3.03
N PHE A 454 -1.80 -16.29 4.25
CA PHE A 454 -0.83 -15.21 4.44
C PHE A 454 0.60 -15.67 4.16
N GLY A 455 0.96 -16.90 4.53
CA GLY A 455 2.24 -17.50 4.19
C GLY A 455 2.46 -17.61 2.68
N TYR A 456 1.41 -17.95 1.91
CA TYR A 456 1.48 -17.97 0.44
C TYR A 456 1.79 -16.58 -0.13
N LEU A 457 1.08 -15.54 0.32
CA LEU A 457 1.30 -14.17 -0.14
C LEU A 457 2.71 -13.65 0.19
N GLU A 458 3.23 -14.01 1.35
CA GLU A 458 4.58 -13.65 1.77
C GLU A 458 5.66 -14.39 0.96
N ALA A 459 5.47 -15.70 0.72
CA ALA A 459 6.39 -16.49 -0.10
C ALA A 459 6.43 -16.05 -1.58
N HIS A 460 5.33 -15.48 -2.07
CA HIS A 460 5.18 -15.00 -3.46
C HIS A 460 5.14 -13.47 -3.54
N ALA A 461 5.75 -12.77 -2.59
CA ALA A 461 5.62 -11.32 -2.47
C ALA A 461 6.03 -10.56 -3.74
N ASP A 462 7.01 -11.07 -4.49
CA ASP A 462 7.49 -10.47 -5.75
C ASP A 462 6.52 -10.63 -6.94
N ASP A 463 5.53 -11.52 -6.84
CA ASP A 463 4.50 -11.70 -7.87
C ASP A 463 3.43 -10.60 -7.82
N PHE A 464 3.36 -9.88 -6.69
CA PHE A 464 2.41 -8.81 -6.42
C PHE A 464 3.10 -7.43 -6.46
N ALA A 465 2.46 -6.48 -7.13
CA ALA A 465 2.96 -5.11 -7.23
C ALA A 465 1.82 -4.08 -7.12
N PRO A 466 2.13 -2.87 -6.64
CA PRO A 466 1.22 -1.74 -6.76
C PRO A 466 0.72 -1.57 -8.20
N GLY A 467 -0.58 -1.36 -8.35
CA GLY A 467 -1.30 -1.29 -9.63
C GLY A 467 -1.84 -2.64 -10.13
N ASP A 468 -1.64 -3.74 -9.41
CA ASP A 468 -2.25 -5.02 -9.77
C ASP A 468 -3.76 -5.03 -9.46
N ILE A 469 -4.53 -5.66 -10.34
CA ILE A 469 -5.91 -6.02 -10.10
C ILE A 469 -5.94 -7.48 -9.64
N LEU A 470 -6.41 -7.71 -8.42
CA LEU A 470 -6.56 -9.03 -7.83
C LEU A 470 -8.03 -9.44 -7.87
N ALA A 471 -8.32 -10.63 -8.36
CA ALA A 471 -9.64 -11.22 -8.27
C ALA A 471 -9.65 -12.36 -7.26
N ILE A 472 -10.70 -12.39 -6.44
CA ILE A 472 -10.98 -13.49 -5.52
C ILE A 472 -12.26 -14.20 -5.93
N ARG A 473 -12.31 -15.51 -5.71
CA ARG A 473 -13.47 -16.34 -6.01
C ARG A 473 -13.63 -17.45 -4.99
N GLY A 474 -14.87 -17.70 -4.57
CA GLY A 474 -15.20 -18.82 -3.69
C GLY A 474 -16.69 -18.91 -3.38
N VAL A 475 -17.07 -19.99 -2.70
CA VAL A 475 -18.46 -20.27 -2.36
C VAL A 475 -18.79 -19.66 -0.99
N LYS A 476 -19.88 -18.88 -0.90
CA LYS A 476 -20.40 -18.36 0.38
C LYS A 476 -21.22 -19.43 1.11
N ALA A 477 -21.64 -19.13 2.34
CA ALA A 477 -22.50 -20.02 3.13
C ALA A 477 -23.85 -20.31 2.45
N ASP A 478 -24.31 -19.42 1.57
CA ASP A 478 -25.51 -19.56 0.73
C ASP A 478 -25.36 -20.56 -0.44
N GLY A 479 -24.18 -21.19 -0.58
CA GLY A 479 -23.88 -22.12 -1.68
C GLY A 479 -23.60 -21.44 -3.02
N ARG A 480 -23.72 -20.12 -3.12
CA ARG A 480 -23.47 -19.37 -4.36
C ARG A 480 -21.98 -19.06 -4.51
N VAL A 481 -21.52 -18.97 -5.76
CA VAL A 481 -20.17 -18.48 -6.07
C VAL A 481 -20.17 -16.96 -5.98
N HIS A 482 -19.31 -16.43 -5.12
CA HIS A 482 -19.08 -14.99 -5.02
C HIS A 482 -17.70 -14.64 -5.55
N GLN A 483 -17.65 -13.55 -6.32
CA GLN A 483 -16.45 -13.03 -6.94
C GLN A 483 -16.29 -11.57 -6.55
N HIS A 484 -15.05 -11.10 -6.53
CA HIS A 484 -14.76 -9.70 -6.21
C HIS A 484 -13.43 -9.28 -6.83
N ALA A 485 -13.35 -8.05 -7.32
CA ALA A 485 -12.12 -7.43 -7.83
C ALA A 485 -11.59 -6.40 -6.82
N ILE A 486 -10.27 -6.36 -6.68
CA ILE A 486 -9.55 -5.58 -5.68
C ILE A 486 -8.40 -4.88 -6.39
N LEU A 487 -8.17 -3.60 -6.09
CA LEU A 487 -6.98 -2.88 -6.53
C LEU A 487 -5.89 -2.96 -5.45
N LEU A 488 -4.69 -3.41 -5.81
CA LEU A 488 -3.51 -3.37 -4.96
C LEU A 488 -2.82 -2.01 -5.11
N GLU A 489 -2.99 -1.12 -4.14
CA GLU A 489 -2.36 0.21 -4.11
C GLU A 489 -0.91 0.16 -3.61
N ARG A 490 -0.61 -0.72 -2.65
CA ARG A 490 0.68 -0.74 -1.94
C ARG A 490 1.10 -2.13 -1.49
N THR A 491 2.42 -2.36 -1.53
CA THR A 491 3.10 -3.51 -0.90
C THR A 491 3.96 -3.02 0.25
N ASP A 492 4.12 -3.83 1.28
CA ASP A 492 5.02 -3.53 2.39
C ASP A 492 6.47 -3.58 1.89
N PRO A 493 7.29 -2.53 2.03
CA PRO A 493 8.65 -2.53 1.48
C PRO A 493 9.57 -3.59 2.10
N LEU A 494 9.25 -4.10 3.30
CA LEU A 494 10.11 -5.04 4.01
C LEU A 494 9.84 -6.49 3.61
N SER A 495 8.58 -6.94 3.72
CA SER A 495 8.17 -8.30 3.36
C SER A 495 7.73 -8.44 1.91
N GLY A 496 7.41 -7.33 1.24
CA GLY A 496 6.73 -7.31 -0.05
C GLY A 496 5.23 -7.65 0.02
N PHE A 497 4.69 -7.89 1.22
CA PHE A 497 3.30 -8.32 1.41
C PHE A 497 2.29 -7.29 0.84
N PRO A 498 1.28 -7.73 0.05
CA PRO A 498 0.32 -6.83 -0.59
C PRO A 498 -0.76 -6.32 0.37
N TYR A 499 -0.44 -5.33 1.20
CA TYR A 499 -1.34 -4.87 2.28
C TYR A 499 -2.33 -3.77 1.88
N GLY A 500 -1.96 -2.87 0.96
CA GLY A 500 -2.75 -1.69 0.63
C GLY A 500 -3.81 -2.02 -0.40
N LEU A 501 -4.99 -2.45 0.04
CA LEU A 501 -6.08 -2.88 -0.84
C LEU A 501 -7.21 -1.85 -0.86
N ALA A 502 -7.67 -1.49 -2.06
CA ALA A 502 -8.88 -0.71 -2.26
C ALA A 502 -9.94 -1.52 -2.99
N ASP A 503 -11.20 -1.40 -2.54
CA ASP A 503 -12.32 -2.10 -3.12
C ASP A 503 -13.64 -1.33 -3.06
N GLN A 504 -14.62 -1.83 -3.81
CA GLN A 504 -16.01 -1.37 -3.80
C GLN A 504 -16.94 -2.57 -3.55
N MET A 505 -17.07 -2.93 -2.27
CA MET A 505 -18.03 -3.94 -1.79
C MET A 505 -19.01 -3.25 -0.84
N SER A 506 -20.09 -2.70 -1.44
CA SER A 506 -21.13 -1.80 -0.90
C SER A 506 -20.82 -0.30 -0.86
N ARG A 507 -19.62 0.08 -0.43
CA ARG A 507 -19.10 1.44 -0.52
C ARG A 507 -17.59 1.38 -0.77
N PRO A 508 -17.02 2.37 -1.47
CA PRO A 508 -15.60 2.34 -1.81
C PRO A 508 -14.80 2.56 -0.51
N ARG A 509 -13.79 1.73 -0.26
CA ARG A 509 -12.92 1.84 0.93
C ARG A 509 -11.61 1.09 0.79
N ARG A 510 -10.62 1.52 1.57
CA ARG A 510 -9.41 0.72 1.86
C ARG A 510 -9.71 -0.36 2.88
N ARG A 511 -9.22 -1.58 2.64
CA ARG A 511 -9.43 -2.74 3.51
C ARG A 511 -8.19 -3.60 3.61
N THR A 512 -8.24 -4.53 4.57
CA THR A 512 -7.31 -5.65 4.68
C THR A 512 -7.90 -6.88 3.99
N PHE A 513 -7.09 -7.91 3.75
CA PHE A 513 -7.60 -9.19 3.28
C PHE A 513 -8.67 -9.77 4.21
N GLU A 514 -8.48 -9.69 5.54
CA GLU A 514 -9.52 -10.11 6.49
C GLU A 514 -10.82 -9.32 6.29
N GLY A 515 -10.75 -8.00 6.09
CA GLY A 515 -11.92 -7.16 5.84
C GLY A 515 -12.66 -7.43 4.51
N ILE A 516 -12.01 -8.10 3.56
CA ILE A 516 -12.60 -8.47 2.25
C ILE A 516 -13.07 -9.94 2.26
N MET A 517 -12.28 -10.84 2.83
CA MET A 517 -12.44 -12.28 2.66
C MET A 517 -13.19 -12.96 3.82
N ALA A 518 -13.29 -12.33 5.00
CA ALA A 518 -13.90 -12.96 6.18
C ALA A 518 -15.37 -13.34 5.98
N GLU A 519 -16.14 -12.59 5.18
CA GLU A 519 -17.54 -12.90 4.88
C GLU A 519 -17.72 -14.17 4.02
N ALA A 520 -16.65 -14.66 3.40
CA ALA A 520 -16.66 -15.79 2.50
C ALA A 520 -15.32 -16.55 2.59
N PRO A 521 -15.06 -17.25 3.70
CA PRO A 521 -13.73 -17.80 3.98
C PRO A 521 -13.31 -18.91 3.00
N ARG A 522 -14.21 -19.46 2.18
CA ARG A 522 -13.84 -20.39 1.10
C ARG A 522 -13.32 -19.68 -0.15
N ARG A 523 -13.24 -18.35 -0.17
CA ARG A 523 -12.60 -17.59 -1.24
C ARG A 523 -11.09 -17.80 -1.22
N SER A 524 -10.51 -17.84 -2.41
CA SER A 524 -9.07 -17.80 -2.66
C SER A 524 -8.78 -16.78 -3.75
N LEU A 525 -7.50 -16.44 -3.95
CA LEU A 525 -7.09 -15.73 -5.16
C LEU A 525 -7.48 -16.56 -6.39
N TYR A 526 -7.89 -15.87 -7.45
CA TYR A 526 -8.42 -16.48 -8.67
C TYR A 526 -7.61 -16.06 -9.90
N PHE A 527 -7.38 -14.76 -10.10
CA PHE A 527 -6.40 -14.27 -11.05
C PHE A 527 -5.80 -12.93 -10.60
N ARG A 528 -4.67 -12.56 -11.21
CA ARG A 528 -4.02 -11.25 -11.11
C ARG A 528 -3.86 -10.69 -12.53
N LEU A 529 -4.30 -9.46 -12.76
CA LEU A 529 -3.98 -8.69 -13.95
C LEU A 529 -3.08 -7.51 -13.58
N ARG A 530 -1.97 -7.35 -14.29
CA ARG A 530 -1.06 -6.22 -14.14
C ARG A 530 -1.09 -5.39 -15.42
N LEU A 531 -1.32 -4.09 -15.34
CA LEU A 531 -1.18 -3.24 -16.53
C LEU A 531 0.27 -3.29 -17.02
N ARG A 532 0.44 -3.44 -18.34
CA ARG A 532 1.76 -3.35 -18.94
C ARG A 532 2.36 -1.95 -18.77
N PRO A 533 3.70 -1.83 -18.70
CA PRO A 533 4.35 -0.54 -18.47
C PRO A 533 3.88 0.57 -19.43
N GLU A 534 3.67 0.24 -20.70
CA GLU A 534 3.24 1.18 -21.74
C GLU A 534 1.83 1.70 -21.51
N VAL A 535 0.96 0.89 -20.91
CA VAL A 535 -0.41 1.30 -20.54
C VAL A 535 -0.39 2.10 -19.24
N LEU A 536 0.39 1.68 -18.25
CA LEU A 536 0.50 2.40 -16.98
C LEU A 536 1.11 3.80 -17.17
N ALA A 537 2.04 3.96 -18.12
CA ALA A 537 2.61 5.27 -18.46
C ALA A 537 1.56 6.29 -18.95
N LYS A 538 0.39 5.84 -19.43
CA LYS A 538 -0.71 6.73 -19.82
C LYS A 538 -1.31 7.50 -18.64
N LEU A 539 -1.04 7.07 -17.40
CA LEU A 539 -1.49 7.79 -16.20
C LEU A 539 -0.69 9.07 -15.94
N THR A 540 0.54 9.19 -16.45
CA THR A 540 1.37 10.40 -16.25
C THR A 540 1.14 11.45 -17.32
N VAL A 541 0.55 11.06 -18.45
CA VAL A 541 0.22 11.97 -19.56
C VAL A 541 -1.10 12.66 -19.24
N SER A 542 -1.08 13.61 -18.31
CA SER A 542 -2.19 14.54 -18.13
C SER A 542 -1.87 15.84 -18.86
N ASP A 543 -2.72 16.24 -19.80
CA ASP A 543 -2.73 17.60 -20.33
C ASP A 543 -2.86 18.60 -19.15
N PRO A 544 -1.87 19.48 -18.90
CA PRO A 544 -1.81 20.33 -17.70
C PRO A 544 -3.04 21.23 -17.55
N THR A 545 -3.81 21.45 -18.61
CA THR A 545 -5.05 22.22 -18.62
C THR A 545 -6.20 21.59 -17.81
N THR A 546 -6.14 20.30 -17.46
CA THR A 546 -7.25 19.62 -16.77
C THR A 546 -7.13 19.62 -15.24
N ARG A 547 -5.98 19.96 -14.65
CA ARG A 547 -5.76 19.85 -13.19
C ARG A 547 -6.23 21.04 -12.37
N THR A 548 -6.44 22.21 -12.98
CA THR A 548 -6.76 23.46 -12.27
C THR A 548 -8.24 23.60 -11.86
N ALA A 549 -9.12 22.69 -12.25
CA ALA A 549 -10.57 22.85 -12.00
C ALA A 549 -11.10 22.20 -10.71
N SER A 550 -10.29 21.40 -9.97
CA SER A 550 -10.78 20.60 -8.83
C SER A 550 -10.17 20.97 -7.47
N ALA A 551 -9.36 22.03 -7.39
CA ALA A 551 -8.75 22.48 -6.15
C ALA A 551 -8.81 24.01 -6.05
N ALA A 552 -10.02 24.54 -5.90
CA ALA A 552 -10.23 25.82 -5.25
C ALA A 552 -11.08 25.54 -4.00
N PRO A 553 -10.75 26.16 -2.86
CA PRO A 553 -11.38 25.89 -1.56
C PRO A 553 -12.87 26.20 -1.51
#